data_AF-A0A368LBH8-F1
#
_entry.id   AF-A0A368LBH8-F1
#
_cell.length_a   1.000
_cell.length_b   1.000
_cell.length_c   1.000
_cell.angle_alpha   90.00
_cell.angle_beta   90.00
_cell.angle_gamma   90.00
#
_symmetry.space_group_name_H-M   'P 1'
#
loop_
_entity.id
_entity.type
_entity.pdbx_description
1 polymer ?
#
loop_
_entity_poly.entity_id
_entity_poly.type
_entity_poly.pdbx_seq_one_letter_code
_entity_poly.pdbx_strand_id
1 'polypeptide(L)'
;MSTSPLTITPAEEPRLRQVMKDIQNDVAAYYAETARGGDLGVHARNWLGRVQNLNDLLTKQIDDNATYLALFTPTPTPGAELINAVKYARNVDQHLMFEVSPSEDVLIGGTHGLRTYGCWRPIPAATHAELEKRTQRLQPAYQANLEGKELTSTMLAVLRFFADIAPRIVHRDHRGEWTGFPLKSQPAVGDPLHPEEPVGDIVAASAWLNRRRPNGDLRVVIGQLTREETPYLVGFTFADQLSFSPFVEMSEQVDRDIAAGFTYLQGDVAANVENVTHKFSMPPGGAVLYSPMDPATWATPLAQARYGADWMTGFDPDSWRHIVSVEHQGCFPDYVSYEQRRAFRLYAQVPPR
;
A
#
# COMPACT_ATOMS: atom_id res chain seq x y z
N MET A 1 -18.98 -9.82 12.50
CA MET A 1 -20.22 -9.00 12.54
C MET A 1 -19.96 -7.76 11.71
N SER A 2 -20.85 -7.41 10.78
CA SER A 2 -20.70 -6.20 9.97
C SER A 2 -21.05 -5.00 10.83
N THR A 3 -20.09 -4.11 11.08
CA THR A 3 -20.36 -2.77 11.62
C THR A 3 -21.19 -1.99 10.62
N SER A 4 -22.27 -1.36 11.09
CA SER A 4 -22.95 -0.36 10.29
C SER A 4 -22.02 0.85 10.12
N PRO A 5 -21.78 1.33 8.89
CA PRO A 5 -21.00 2.53 8.67
C PRO A 5 -21.65 3.75 9.33
N LEU A 6 -20.83 4.68 9.80
CA LEU A 6 -21.24 5.99 10.29
C LEU A 6 -21.95 6.78 9.20
N THR A 7 -22.98 7.49 9.61
CA THR A 7 -23.67 8.45 8.75
C THR A 7 -22.91 9.78 8.78
N ILE A 8 -22.20 10.07 7.69
CA ILE A 8 -21.47 11.34 7.51
C ILE A 8 -22.25 12.24 6.56
N THR A 9 -22.52 13.47 6.98
CA THR A 9 -23.24 14.45 6.17
C THR A 9 -22.33 15.07 5.10
N PRO A 10 -22.90 15.61 3.99
CA PRO A 10 -22.12 16.31 2.98
C PRO A 10 -21.36 17.55 3.51
N ALA A 11 -21.79 18.12 4.63
CA ALA A 11 -21.12 19.26 5.27
C ALA A 11 -19.90 18.84 6.12
N GLU A 12 -19.96 17.66 6.74
CA GLU A 12 -18.86 17.10 7.55
C GLU A 12 -17.76 16.46 6.70
N GLU A 13 -18.17 15.80 5.60
CA GLU A 13 -17.31 14.97 4.75
C GLU A 13 -16.01 15.68 4.32
N PRO A 14 -16.01 16.94 3.83
CA PRO A 14 -14.80 17.58 3.34
C PRO A 14 -13.71 17.71 4.41
N ARG A 15 -14.10 18.07 5.65
CA ARG A 15 -13.14 18.25 6.74
C ARG A 15 -12.58 16.90 7.20
N LEU A 16 -13.44 15.90 7.37
CA LEU A 16 -13.03 14.55 7.78
C LEU A 16 -12.13 13.92 6.71
N ARG A 17 -12.48 14.07 5.43
CA ARG A 17 -11.68 13.57 4.30
C ARG A 17 -10.31 14.24 4.23
N GLN A 18 -10.22 15.54 4.50
CA GLN A 18 -8.93 16.22 4.54
C GLN A 18 -8.04 15.70 5.69
N VAL A 19 -8.60 15.47 6.88
CA VAL A 19 -7.81 14.90 7.99
C VAL A 19 -7.39 13.46 7.67
N MET A 20 -8.26 12.66 7.05
CA MET A 20 -7.93 11.31 6.60
C MET A 20 -6.79 11.32 5.57
N LYS A 21 -6.82 12.24 4.60
CA LYS A 21 -5.72 12.46 3.64
C LYS A 21 -4.41 12.70 4.35
N ASP A 22 -4.42 13.54 5.37
CA ASP A 22 -3.23 13.88 6.11
C ASP A 22 -2.69 12.68 6.90
N ILE A 23 -3.55 11.87 7.52
CA ILE A 23 -3.15 10.62 8.19
C ILE A 23 -2.54 9.65 7.16
N GLN A 24 -3.19 9.45 6.01
CA GLN A 24 -2.68 8.59 4.94
C GLN A 24 -1.28 9.03 4.47
N ASN A 25 -1.07 10.33 4.27
CA ASN A 25 0.23 10.90 3.92
C ASN A 25 1.29 10.69 5.01
N ASP A 26 0.93 10.84 6.29
CA ASP A 26 1.87 10.61 7.40
C ASP A 26 2.33 9.15 7.44
N VAL A 27 1.45 8.18 7.13
CA VAL A 27 1.83 6.76 7.02
C VAL A 27 2.80 6.54 5.87
N ALA A 28 2.50 7.09 4.68
CA ALA A 28 3.38 6.99 3.52
C ALA A 28 4.74 7.63 3.79
N ALA A 29 4.77 8.78 4.46
CA ALA A 29 5.98 9.49 4.84
C ALA A 29 6.81 8.71 5.87
N TYR A 30 6.17 8.20 6.94
CA TYR A 30 6.83 7.31 7.91
C TYR A 30 7.49 6.13 7.20
N TYR A 31 6.73 5.45 6.34
CA TYR A 31 7.23 4.27 5.62
C TYR A 31 8.35 4.63 4.65
N ALA A 32 8.29 5.78 3.97
CA ALA A 32 9.39 6.25 3.14
C ALA A 32 10.67 6.50 3.97
N GLU A 33 10.51 7.04 5.17
CA GLU A 33 11.62 7.38 6.06
C GLU A 33 12.33 6.14 6.63
N THR A 34 11.64 5.00 6.74
CA THR A 34 12.28 3.71 7.09
C THR A 34 13.42 3.35 6.15
N ALA A 35 13.40 3.83 4.90
CA ALA A 35 14.47 3.60 3.92
C ALA A 35 15.61 4.62 3.98
N ARG A 36 15.39 5.79 4.60
CA ARG A 36 16.36 6.89 4.65
C ARG A 36 17.14 6.95 5.96
N GLY A 37 16.65 6.29 7.01
CA GLY A 37 17.28 6.28 8.32
C GLY A 37 17.20 7.62 9.07
N GLY A 38 16.20 8.46 8.76
CA GLY A 38 15.92 9.69 9.51
C GLY A 38 15.10 9.47 10.78
N ASP A 39 14.61 10.57 11.37
CA ASP A 39 13.87 10.54 12.64
C ASP A 39 12.45 9.99 12.45
N LEU A 40 12.32 8.67 12.58
CA LEU A 40 11.04 7.95 12.54
C LEU A 40 10.07 8.41 13.64
N GLY A 41 10.60 8.89 14.77
CA GLY A 41 9.83 9.38 15.91
C GLY A 41 9.00 10.61 15.58
N VAL A 42 9.53 11.55 14.79
CA VAL A 42 8.76 12.74 14.35
C VAL A 42 7.54 12.32 13.54
N HIS A 43 7.70 11.40 12.60
CA HIS A 43 6.59 10.90 11.78
C HIS A 43 5.54 10.16 12.62
N ALA A 44 5.97 9.32 13.57
CA ALA A 44 5.06 8.61 14.47
C ALA A 44 4.24 9.57 15.35
N ARG A 45 4.87 10.62 15.92
CA ARG A 45 4.19 11.65 16.73
C ARG A 45 3.19 12.47 15.91
N ASN A 46 3.57 12.87 14.70
CA ASN A 46 2.67 13.59 13.79
C ASN A 46 1.43 12.74 13.48
N TRP A 47 1.65 11.48 13.12
CA TRP A 47 0.57 10.54 12.83
C TRP A 47 -0.36 10.34 14.04
N LEU A 48 0.19 10.13 15.24
CA LEU A 48 -0.58 10.02 16.50
C LEU A 48 -1.46 11.26 16.72
N GLY A 49 -0.90 12.45 16.53
CA GLY A 49 -1.63 13.73 16.63
C GLY A 49 -2.79 13.83 15.65
N ARG A 50 -2.60 13.41 14.38
CA ARG A 50 -3.66 13.46 13.37
C ARG A 50 -4.74 12.41 13.59
N VAL A 51 -4.40 11.20 14.02
CA VAL A 51 -5.38 10.18 14.40
C VAL A 51 -6.22 10.65 15.58
N GLN A 52 -5.60 11.26 16.59
CA GLN A 52 -6.32 11.85 17.72
C GLN A 52 -7.28 12.96 17.27
N ASN A 53 -6.83 13.85 16.38
CA ASN A 53 -7.68 14.89 15.79
C ASN A 53 -8.89 14.30 15.07
N LEU A 54 -8.71 13.28 14.22
CA LEU A 54 -9.84 12.61 13.56
C LEU A 54 -10.80 11.97 14.56
N ASN A 55 -10.28 11.27 15.56
CA ASN A 55 -11.10 10.69 16.63
C ASN A 55 -11.89 11.79 17.37
N ASP A 56 -11.29 12.95 17.65
CA ASP A 56 -11.97 14.06 18.33
C ASP A 56 -13.11 14.65 17.47
N LEU A 57 -12.90 14.77 16.16
CA LEU A 57 -13.96 15.18 15.22
C LEU A 57 -15.12 14.19 15.23
N LEU A 58 -14.85 12.90 15.10
CA LEU A 58 -15.88 11.84 15.13
C LEU A 58 -16.59 11.72 16.49
N THR A 59 -15.92 12.09 17.57
CA THR A 59 -16.51 12.04 18.91
C THR A 59 -17.41 13.25 19.20
N LYS A 60 -17.05 14.44 18.70
CA LYS A 60 -17.59 15.70 19.19
C LYS A 60 -18.31 16.55 18.15
N GLN A 61 -18.04 16.34 16.86
CA GLN A 61 -18.40 17.29 15.81
C GLN A 61 -19.25 16.71 14.68
N ILE A 62 -19.46 15.40 14.63
CA ILE A 62 -20.40 14.79 13.69
C ILE A 62 -21.77 14.63 14.34
N ASP A 63 -22.83 14.69 13.54
CA ASP A 63 -24.21 14.46 13.98
C ASP A 63 -24.40 13.02 14.49
N ASP A 64 -23.73 12.03 13.88
CA ASP A 64 -23.80 10.61 14.23
C ASP A 64 -22.76 10.18 15.29
N ASN A 65 -22.40 11.08 16.21
CA ASN A 65 -21.36 10.82 17.20
C ASN A 65 -21.74 9.71 18.20
N ALA A 66 -23.04 9.54 18.47
CA ALA A 66 -23.55 8.50 19.36
C ALA A 66 -23.23 7.10 18.82
N THR A 67 -23.37 6.88 17.51
CA THR A 67 -22.98 5.62 16.85
C THR A 67 -21.49 5.40 16.94
N TYR A 68 -20.68 6.45 16.73
CA TYR A 68 -19.23 6.34 16.89
C TYR A 68 -18.82 5.98 18.32
N LEU A 69 -19.41 6.64 19.33
CA LEU A 69 -19.15 6.35 20.74
C LEU A 69 -19.55 4.92 21.13
N ALA A 70 -20.66 4.42 20.57
CA ALA A 70 -21.12 3.05 20.81
C ALA A 70 -20.12 1.98 20.34
N LEU A 71 -19.19 2.30 19.42
CA LEU A 71 -18.13 1.37 19.00
C LEU A 71 -17.17 1.00 20.13
N PHE A 72 -17.11 1.79 21.21
CA PHE A 72 -16.15 1.61 22.29
C PHE A 72 -16.75 0.99 23.56
N THR A 73 -18.08 0.89 23.66
CA THR A 73 -18.77 0.47 24.89
C THR A 73 -20.06 -0.30 24.58
N PRO A 74 -20.45 -1.31 25.40
CA PRO A 74 -19.75 -1.84 26.57
C PRO A 74 -18.59 -2.78 26.22
N THR A 75 -18.63 -3.40 25.03
CA THR A 75 -17.54 -4.18 24.45
C THR A 75 -17.09 -3.48 23.18
N PRO A 76 -15.80 -3.15 23.04
CA PRO A 76 -15.29 -2.55 21.82
C PRO A 76 -15.56 -3.42 20.58
N THR A 77 -15.97 -2.78 19.50
CA THR A 77 -15.99 -3.41 18.17
C THR A 77 -14.56 -3.77 17.76
N PRO A 78 -14.32 -4.86 17.01
CA PRO A 78 -13.01 -5.17 16.45
C PRO A 78 -12.35 -3.93 15.79
N GLY A 79 -11.12 -3.63 16.20
CA GLY A 79 -10.38 -2.45 15.74
C GLY A 79 -10.58 -1.17 16.57
N ALA A 80 -11.69 -0.99 17.28
CA ALA A 80 -11.90 0.18 18.15
C ALA A 80 -10.87 0.23 19.31
N GLU A 81 -10.40 -0.94 19.75
CA GLU A 81 -9.32 -1.07 20.73
C GLU A 81 -8.00 -0.44 20.27
N LEU A 82 -7.73 -0.44 18.95
CA LEU A 82 -6.54 0.22 18.37
C LEU A 82 -6.60 1.73 18.60
N ILE A 83 -7.79 2.34 18.49
CA ILE A 83 -7.95 3.78 18.73
C ILE A 83 -7.75 4.11 20.21
N ASN A 84 -8.21 3.25 21.13
CA ASN A 84 -7.92 3.39 22.56
C ASN A 84 -6.43 3.27 22.87
N ALA A 85 -5.75 2.33 22.20
CA ALA A 85 -4.32 2.16 22.34
C ALA A 85 -3.52 3.36 21.79
N VAL A 86 -3.92 3.90 20.62
CA VAL A 86 -3.33 5.11 20.03
C VAL A 86 -3.54 6.33 20.93
N LYS A 87 -4.72 6.49 21.52
CA LYS A 87 -5.00 7.53 22.53
C LYS A 87 -4.04 7.43 23.72
N TYR A 88 -3.80 6.22 24.21
CA TYR A 88 -2.84 5.99 25.30
C TYR A 88 -1.43 6.38 24.88
N ALA A 89 -0.95 5.88 23.73
CA ALA A 89 0.37 6.19 23.19
C ALA A 89 0.58 7.69 23.05
N ARG A 90 -0.36 8.40 22.39
CA ARG A 90 -0.31 9.86 22.21
C ARG A 90 -0.21 10.64 23.53
N ASN A 91 -0.83 10.16 24.60
CA ASN A 91 -0.78 10.86 25.89
C ASN A 91 0.53 10.61 26.67
N VAL A 92 1.37 9.67 26.21
CA VAL A 92 2.69 9.37 26.78
C VAL A 92 3.82 10.01 25.96
N ASP A 93 3.56 10.36 24.68
CA ASP A 93 4.28 11.12 23.62
C ASP A 93 5.83 11.21 23.54
N GLN A 94 6.61 10.89 24.58
CA GLN A 94 8.06 11.14 24.61
C GLN A 94 8.95 9.87 24.68
N HIS A 95 8.38 8.66 24.82
CA HIS A 95 9.18 7.43 25.04
C HIS A 95 8.73 6.21 24.20
N LEU A 96 8.06 6.43 23.07
CA LEU A 96 7.12 5.45 22.52
C LEU A 96 7.66 4.41 21.53
N MET A 97 8.85 4.58 20.95
CA MET A 97 9.35 3.60 19.98
C MET A 97 10.80 3.20 20.22
N PHE A 98 11.10 1.90 20.05
CA PHE A 98 12.47 1.44 19.83
C PHE A 98 12.63 1.16 18.35
N GLU A 99 13.73 1.65 17.82
CA GLU A 99 14.13 1.39 16.46
C GLU A 99 14.73 0.00 16.40
N VAL A 100 14.24 -0.81 15.46
CA VAL A 100 14.78 -2.12 15.13
C VAL A 100 15.40 -1.98 13.75
N SER A 101 16.73 -2.00 13.72
CA SER A 101 17.46 -2.16 12.46
C SER A 101 17.63 -3.65 12.15
N PRO A 102 17.58 -4.06 10.87
CA PRO A 102 18.00 -5.39 10.45
C PRO A 102 19.41 -5.67 10.97
N SER A 103 19.64 -6.88 11.47
CA SER A 103 20.97 -7.34 11.86
C SER A 103 21.87 -7.45 10.62
N GLU A 104 23.18 -7.24 10.76
CA GLU A 104 24.15 -7.51 9.69
C GLU A 104 24.06 -8.97 9.18
N ASP A 105 23.61 -9.89 10.05
CA ASP A 105 23.43 -11.32 9.76
C ASP A 105 22.05 -11.68 9.16
N VAL A 106 21.11 -10.73 9.12
CA VAL A 106 19.74 -10.92 8.59
C VAL A 106 19.45 -9.78 7.62
N LEU A 107 19.93 -9.93 6.38
CA LEU A 107 19.66 -9.00 5.28
C LEU A 107 18.16 -8.99 4.93
N ILE A 108 17.38 -8.15 5.60
CA ILE A 108 16.07 -7.69 5.14
C ILE A 108 16.32 -6.48 4.24
N GLY A 109 16.43 -6.74 2.94
CA GLY A 109 16.82 -5.75 1.94
C GLY A 109 17.94 -6.27 1.05
N GLY A 110 17.68 -6.30 -0.26
CA GLY A 110 18.67 -6.63 -1.29
C GLY A 110 19.25 -5.38 -1.95
N THR A 111 19.25 -5.33 -3.28
CA THR A 111 19.67 -4.19 -4.13
C THR A 111 19.01 -2.83 -3.84
N HIS A 112 18.04 -2.77 -2.91
CA HIS A 112 17.21 -1.60 -2.62
C HIS A 112 17.53 -0.94 -1.27
N GLY A 113 18.58 -1.40 -0.58
CA GLY A 113 19.02 -0.87 0.71
C GLY A 113 18.37 -1.54 1.92
N LEU A 114 18.97 -1.31 3.09
CA LEU A 114 18.45 -1.73 4.39
C LEU A 114 17.39 -0.73 4.87
N ARG A 115 16.37 -1.20 5.58
CA ARG A 115 15.36 -0.35 6.20
C ARG A 115 15.32 -0.50 7.70
N THR A 116 15.14 0.60 8.42
CA THR A 116 14.92 0.58 9.88
C THR A 116 13.43 0.59 10.18
N TYR A 117 12.96 -0.37 10.97
CA TYR A 117 11.56 -0.47 11.35
C TYR A 117 11.38 -0.09 12.82
N GLY A 118 10.40 0.76 13.10
CA GLY A 118 10.01 1.09 14.47
C GLY A 118 9.03 0.08 15.06
N CYS A 119 9.23 -0.28 16.34
CA CYS A 119 8.24 -0.99 17.14
C CYS A 119 7.82 -0.18 18.36
N TRP A 120 6.57 -0.37 18.81
CA TRP A 120 6.06 0.28 20.02
C TRP A 120 6.78 -0.24 21.27
N ARG A 121 7.30 0.68 22.11
CA ARG A 121 7.97 0.30 23.37
C ARG A 121 6.97 -0.09 24.46
N PRO A 122 7.35 -0.98 25.39
CA PRO A 122 6.71 -1.01 26.70
C PRO A 122 6.80 0.36 27.38
N ILE A 123 5.71 0.80 28.01
CA ILE A 123 5.67 2.08 28.73
C ILE A 123 6.06 1.85 30.20
N PRO A 124 7.08 2.55 30.73
CA PRO A 124 7.50 2.39 32.12
C PRO A 124 6.38 2.66 33.13
N ALA A 125 6.33 1.86 34.20
CA ALA A 125 5.29 2.00 35.24
C ALA A 125 5.30 3.38 35.91
N ALA A 126 6.47 4.01 36.07
CA ALA A 126 6.59 5.36 36.60
C ALA A 126 5.88 6.39 35.69
N THR A 127 6.14 6.35 34.38
CA THR A 127 5.46 7.21 33.39
C THR A 127 3.95 6.98 33.40
N HIS A 128 3.50 5.73 33.51
CA HIS A 128 2.06 5.42 33.63
C HIS A 128 1.42 6.04 34.89
N ALA A 129 2.12 6.00 36.02
CA ALA A 129 1.60 6.50 37.30
C ALA A 129 1.36 8.03 37.30
N GLU A 130 2.08 8.77 36.45
CA GLU A 130 1.93 10.22 36.28
C GLU A 130 0.72 10.62 35.41
N LEU A 131 0.12 9.68 34.67
CA LEU A 131 -1.00 9.95 33.79
C LEU A 131 -2.31 10.16 34.55
N GLU A 132 -3.23 10.93 33.97
CA GLU A 132 -4.59 11.05 34.48
C GLU A 132 -5.30 9.68 34.52
N LYS A 133 -6.13 9.44 35.54
CA LYS A 133 -6.85 8.16 35.73
C LYS A 133 -7.62 7.68 34.50
N ARG A 134 -8.18 8.61 33.70
CA ARG A 134 -8.89 8.25 32.46
C ARG A 134 -7.96 7.67 31.40
N THR A 135 -6.73 8.17 31.31
CA THR A 135 -5.70 7.70 30.39
C THR A 135 -5.12 6.38 30.87
N GLN A 136 -4.89 6.23 32.19
CA GLN A 136 -4.43 4.96 32.77
C GLN A 136 -5.33 3.78 32.40
N ARG A 137 -6.65 3.98 32.34
CA ARG A 137 -7.62 2.95 31.92
C ARG A 137 -7.43 2.43 30.50
N LEU A 138 -6.70 3.14 29.65
CA LEU A 138 -6.43 2.75 28.26
C LEU A 138 -5.19 1.84 28.13
N GLN A 139 -4.39 1.70 29.20
CA GLN A 139 -3.17 0.88 29.18
C GLN A 139 -3.38 -0.57 28.72
N PRO A 140 -4.45 -1.30 29.13
CA PRO A 140 -4.65 -2.67 28.65
C PRO A 140 -4.80 -2.76 27.14
N ALA A 141 -5.44 -1.77 26.50
CA ALA A 141 -5.57 -1.73 25.05
C ALA A 141 -4.19 -1.56 24.36
N TYR A 142 -3.32 -0.72 24.92
CA TYR A 142 -1.94 -0.55 24.44
C TYR A 142 -1.12 -1.83 24.53
N GLN A 143 -1.14 -2.49 25.70
CA GLN A 143 -0.39 -3.72 25.93
C GLN A 143 -0.85 -4.86 25.01
N ALA A 144 -2.16 -4.96 24.77
CA ALA A 144 -2.72 -6.01 23.93
C ALA A 144 -2.51 -5.77 22.43
N ASN A 145 -2.58 -4.51 21.97
CA ASN A 145 -2.71 -4.21 20.55
C ASN A 145 -1.49 -3.51 19.93
N LEU A 146 -0.69 -2.76 20.70
CA LEU A 146 0.43 -1.98 20.18
C LEU A 146 1.78 -2.47 20.67
N GLU A 147 1.92 -2.77 21.96
CA GLU A 147 3.23 -3.09 22.56
C GLU A 147 3.98 -4.20 21.79
N GLY A 148 5.21 -3.90 21.36
CA GLY A 148 6.05 -4.80 20.59
C GLY A 148 5.64 -5.01 19.13
N LYS A 149 4.53 -4.42 18.67
CA LYS A 149 4.10 -4.46 17.25
C LYS A 149 4.85 -3.43 16.42
N GLU A 150 5.03 -3.77 15.15
CA GLU A 150 5.63 -2.88 14.15
C GLU A 150 4.67 -1.70 13.84
N LEU A 151 5.24 -0.50 13.70
CA LEU A 151 4.48 0.74 13.59
C LEU A 151 3.68 0.83 12.30
N THR A 152 4.25 0.47 11.13
CA THR A 152 3.55 0.52 9.84
C THR A 152 2.30 -0.35 9.85
N SER A 153 2.40 -1.56 10.37
CA SER A 153 1.31 -2.53 10.50
C SER A 153 0.18 -1.96 11.37
N THR A 154 0.55 -1.30 12.46
CA THR A 154 -0.39 -0.55 13.31
C THR A 154 -1.08 0.58 12.55
N MET A 155 -0.29 1.39 11.83
CA MET A 155 -0.78 2.52 11.07
C MET A 155 -1.77 2.10 9.98
N LEU A 156 -1.48 1.01 9.26
CA LEU A 156 -2.36 0.39 8.27
C LEU A 156 -3.65 -0.15 8.91
N ALA A 157 -3.56 -0.79 10.08
CA ALA A 157 -4.71 -1.31 10.81
C ALA A 157 -5.68 -0.19 11.28
N VAL A 158 -5.14 0.94 11.74
CA VAL A 158 -5.94 2.12 12.11
C VAL A 158 -6.61 2.75 10.89
N LEU A 159 -5.90 2.86 9.77
CA LEU A 159 -6.48 3.31 8.50
C LEU A 159 -7.62 2.40 8.03
N ARG A 160 -7.44 1.08 8.11
CA ARG A 160 -8.48 0.09 7.81
C ARG A 160 -9.69 0.27 8.71
N PHE A 161 -9.49 0.40 10.02
CA PHE A 161 -10.59 0.64 10.96
C PHE A 161 -11.42 1.87 10.58
N PHE A 162 -10.77 3.00 10.26
CA PHE A 162 -11.51 4.20 9.83
C PHE A 162 -12.26 4.01 8.52
N ALA A 163 -11.69 3.28 7.56
CA ALA A 163 -12.39 2.98 6.31
C ALA A 163 -13.58 2.03 6.49
N ASP A 164 -13.48 1.06 7.41
CA ASP A 164 -14.57 0.13 7.71
C ASP A 164 -15.78 0.86 8.33
N ILE A 165 -15.52 1.82 9.22
CA ILE A 165 -16.60 2.57 9.90
C ILE A 165 -17.05 3.80 9.12
N ALA A 166 -16.22 4.37 8.25
CA ALA A 166 -16.53 5.62 7.55
C ALA A 166 -15.88 5.65 6.15
N PRO A 167 -16.27 4.76 5.22
CA PRO A 167 -15.59 4.62 3.92
C PRO A 167 -15.59 5.91 3.08
N ARG A 168 -16.57 6.80 3.29
CA ARG A 168 -16.69 8.09 2.57
C ARG A 168 -15.57 9.08 2.91
N ILE A 169 -14.93 8.96 4.07
CA ILE A 169 -13.87 9.89 4.47
C ILE A 169 -12.51 9.49 3.91
N VAL A 170 -12.37 8.28 3.35
CA VAL A 170 -11.15 7.86 2.66
C VAL A 170 -10.86 8.83 1.53
N HIS A 171 -9.71 9.51 1.60
CA HIS A 171 -9.27 10.36 0.51
C HIS A 171 -8.62 9.48 -0.56
N ARG A 172 -9.04 9.72 -1.81
CA ARG A 172 -8.51 9.06 -3.00
C ARG A 172 -7.85 10.08 -3.91
N ASP A 173 -6.75 9.70 -4.55
CA ASP A 173 -6.03 10.54 -5.49
C ASP A 173 -6.73 10.61 -6.85
N HIS A 174 -6.09 11.24 -7.83
CA HIS A 174 -6.65 11.41 -9.18
C HIS A 174 -6.83 10.09 -9.95
N ARG A 175 -6.17 8.99 -9.53
CA ARG A 175 -6.32 7.65 -10.07
C ARG A 175 -7.39 6.84 -9.34
N GLY A 176 -7.99 7.40 -8.28
CA GLY A 176 -8.96 6.73 -7.43
C GLY A 176 -8.32 5.81 -6.37
N GLU A 177 -6.99 5.85 -6.23
CA GLU A 177 -6.27 5.08 -5.22
C GLU A 177 -6.19 5.85 -3.91
N TRP A 178 -6.03 5.17 -2.77
CA TRP A 178 -5.77 5.83 -1.50
C TRP A 178 -4.54 6.74 -1.61
N THR A 179 -4.68 7.99 -1.18
CA THR A 179 -3.56 8.94 -1.27
C THR A 179 -2.36 8.46 -0.46
N GLY A 180 -1.17 8.44 -1.07
CA GLY A 180 0.05 7.92 -0.45
C GLY A 180 0.20 6.40 -0.52
N PHE A 181 -0.73 5.69 -1.17
CA PHE A 181 -0.71 4.23 -1.31
C PHE A 181 -0.71 3.79 -2.78
N PRO A 182 -0.26 2.54 -3.08
CA PRO A 182 0.34 1.58 -2.15
C PRO A 182 1.69 2.06 -1.60
N LEU A 183 2.09 1.52 -0.46
CA LEU A 183 3.45 1.67 0.05
C LEU A 183 4.45 0.99 -0.89
N LYS A 184 5.67 1.53 -0.97
CA LYS A 184 6.71 1.00 -1.86
C LYS A 184 7.04 -0.46 -1.50
N SER A 185 6.88 -1.39 -2.43
CA SER A 185 7.24 -2.79 -2.27
C SER A 185 8.71 -2.97 -1.90
N GLN A 186 8.98 -3.98 -1.07
CA GLN A 186 10.31 -4.38 -0.68
C GLN A 186 10.52 -5.87 -0.93
N PRO A 187 11.69 -6.27 -1.45
CA PRO A 187 12.03 -7.68 -1.56
C PRO A 187 11.95 -8.38 -0.20
N ALA A 188 11.32 -9.57 -0.18
CA ALA A 188 11.19 -10.42 1.01
C ALA A 188 10.38 -9.82 2.19
N VAL A 189 9.58 -8.77 1.95
CA VAL A 189 8.64 -8.23 2.92
C VAL A 189 7.21 -8.50 2.44
N GLY A 190 6.60 -9.54 3.01
CA GLY A 190 5.24 -9.97 2.68
C GLY A 190 4.14 -9.14 3.31
N ASP A 191 4.47 -8.22 4.22
CA ASP A 191 3.49 -7.38 4.89
C ASP A 191 2.66 -6.54 3.90
N PRO A 192 1.40 -6.23 4.23
CA PRO A 192 0.53 -5.47 3.35
C PRO A 192 1.11 -4.12 2.94
N LEU A 193 0.91 -3.75 1.67
CA LEU A 193 1.29 -2.44 1.14
C LEU A 193 0.11 -1.46 1.09
N HIS A 194 -1.10 -1.95 1.37
CA HIS A 194 -2.32 -1.17 1.26
C HIS A 194 -3.26 -1.44 2.45
N PRO A 195 -3.94 -0.42 3.02
CA PRO A 195 -4.85 -0.62 4.14
C PRO A 195 -5.98 -1.61 3.86
N GLU A 196 -6.49 -1.66 2.63
CA GLU A 196 -7.55 -2.60 2.21
C GLU A 196 -7.05 -4.03 1.90
N GLU A 197 -5.74 -4.31 1.92
CA GLU A 197 -5.19 -5.63 1.57
C GLU A 197 -5.41 -6.66 2.70
N PRO A 198 -6.09 -7.79 2.45
CA PRO A 198 -6.30 -8.84 3.45
C PRO A 198 -5.00 -9.33 4.11
N VAL A 199 -5.02 -9.52 5.42
CA VAL A 199 -3.85 -9.92 6.23
C VAL A 199 -3.93 -11.41 6.55
N GLY A 200 -2.83 -12.13 6.34
CA GLY A 200 -2.68 -13.54 6.76
C GLY A 200 -3.48 -14.56 5.93
N ASP A 201 -4.16 -14.13 4.87
CA ASP A 201 -4.90 -15.00 3.95
C ASP A 201 -4.54 -14.64 2.50
N ILE A 202 -3.67 -15.44 1.90
CA ILE A 202 -3.14 -15.22 0.55
C ILE A 202 -4.23 -15.38 -0.53
N VAL A 203 -5.24 -16.22 -0.27
CA VAL A 203 -6.35 -16.45 -1.21
C VAL A 203 -7.25 -15.23 -1.23
N ALA A 204 -7.60 -14.72 -0.04
CA ALA A 204 -8.35 -13.47 0.08
C ALA A 204 -7.56 -12.29 -0.51
N ALA A 205 -6.25 -12.21 -0.25
CA ALA A 205 -5.38 -11.15 -0.76
C ALA A 205 -5.27 -11.18 -2.29
N SER A 206 -5.16 -12.38 -2.88
CA SER A 206 -5.17 -12.57 -4.34
C SER A 206 -6.53 -12.19 -4.96
N ALA A 207 -7.63 -12.58 -4.32
CA ALA A 207 -8.97 -12.21 -4.76
C ALA A 207 -9.21 -10.69 -4.68
N TRP A 208 -8.70 -10.04 -3.63
CA TRP A 208 -8.72 -8.58 -3.49
C TRP A 208 -7.95 -7.92 -4.62
N LEU A 209 -6.72 -8.38 -4.91
CA LEU A 209 -5.86 -7.82 -5.95
C LEU A 209 -6.48 -7.94 -7.37
N ASN A 210 -7.11 -9.07 -7.68
CA ASN A 210 -7.73 -9.35 -8.99
C ASN A 210 -9.00 -8.53 -9.27
N ARG A 211 -9.68 -8.03 -8.22
CA ARG A 211 -10.92 -7.24 -8.35
C ARG A 211 -10.68 -5.76 -8.61
N ARG A 212 -9.44 -5.29 -8.46
CA ARG A 212 -9.05 -3.89 -8.63
C ARG A 212 -8.50 -3.67 -10.02
N ARG A 213 -8.59 -2.46 -10.54
CA ARG A 213 -7.81 -2.07 -11.74
C ARG A 213 -6.32 -2.02 -11.38
N PRO A 214 -5.41 -2.21 -12.36
CA PRO A 214 -4.01 -1.87 -12.16
C PRO A 214 -3.86 -0.42 -11.72
N ASN A 215 -2.81 -0.13 -10.94
CA ASN A 215 -2.41 1.25 -10.68
C ASN A 215 -1.51 1.76 -11.80
N GLY A 216 -1.35 3.09 -11.89
CA GLY A 216 -0.73 3.77 -13.03
C GLY A 216 -1.77 4.33 -14.01
N ASP A 217 -1.30 4.94 -15.09
CA ASP A 217 -2.17 5.60 -16.07
C ASP A 217 -2.56 4.63 -17.20
N LEU A 218 -1.61 3.80 -17.64
CA LEU A 218 -1.80 2.82 -18.71
C LEU A 218 -0.75 1.71 -18.65
N ARG A 219 -0.97 0.64 -19.43
CA ARG A 219 0.01 -0.42 -19.69
C ARG A 219 0.33 -0.51 -21.18
N VAL A 220 1.60 -0.64 -21.51
CA VAL A 220 2.05 -0.93 -22.89
C VAL A 220 2.52 -2.37 -22.97
N VAL A 221 1.82 -3.17 -23.76
CA VAL A 221 2.12 -4.57 -24.06
C VAL A 221 3.23 -4.64 -25.11
N ILE A 222 4.27 -5.41 -24.81
CA ILE A 222 5.40 -5.65 -25.73
C ILE A 222 5.45 -7.11 -26.20
N GLY A 223 4.66 -8.00 -25.61
CA GLY A 223 4.69 -9.42 -25.94
C GLY A 223 3.59 -10.24 -25.29
N GLN A 224 3.45 -11.45 -25.80
CA GLN A 224 2.72 -12.55 -25.18
C GLN A 224 3.65 -13.75 -25.04
N LEU A 225 3.63 -14.38 -23.86
CA LEU A 225 4.34 -15.63 -23.58
C LEU A 225 3.38 -16.66 -23.00
N THR A 226 3.46 -17.89 -23.48
CA THR A 226 2.61 -19.00 -23.02
C THR A 226 3.42 -19.92 -22.13
N ARG A 227 2.87 -20.24 -20.95
CA ARG A 227 3.45 -21.22 -20.02
C ARG A 227 2.36 -22.18 -19.58
N GLU A 228 2.61 -23.48 -19.77
CA GLU A 228 1.65 -24.55 -19.42
C GLU A 228 0.24 -24.22 -19.92
N GLU A 229 0.13 -23.86 -21.20
CA GLU A 229 -1.10 -23.47 -21.90
C GLU A 229 -1.75 -22.15 -21.44
N THR A 230 -1.19 -21.49 -20.44
CA THR A 230 -1.67 -20.20 -19.93
C THR A 230 -0.97 -19.04 -20.65
N PRO A 231 -1.69 -18.20 -21.41
CA PRO A 231 -1.12 -17.02 -22.05
C PRO A 231 -0.99 -15.85 -21.08
N TYR A 232 0.20 -15.27 -21.04
CA TYR A 232 0.53 -14.06 -20.28
C TYR A 232 0.88 -12.93 -21.23
N LEU A 233 0.26 -11.77 -21.03
CA LEU A 233 0.72 -10.51 -21.62
C LEU A 233 1.77 -9.88 -20.74
N VAL A 234 2.81 -9.35 -21.38
CA VAL A 234 3.94 -8.74 -20.69
C VAL A 234 4.25 -7.36 -21.25
N GLY A 235 4.80 -6.49 -20.40
CA GLY A 235 5.22 -5.15 -20.81
C GLY A 235 5.41 -4.23 -19.64
N PHE A 236 5.08 -2.95 -19.81
CA PHE A 236 5.42 -1.90 -18.85
C PHE A 236 4.20 -1.10 -18.42
N THR A 237 4.11 -0.82 -17.12
CA THR A 237 3.10 0.09 -16.58
C THR A 237 3.66 1.51 -16.59
N PHE A 238 2.95 2.46 -17.19
CA PHE A 238 3.33 3.86 -17.23
C PHE A 238 2.46 4.72 -16.32
N ALA A 239 3.11 5.65 -15.63
CA ALA A 239 2.48 6.68 -14.82
C ALA A 239 3.29 7.97 -14.99
N ASP A 240 2.63 9.07 -15.37
CA ASP A 240 3.28 10.36 -15.62
C ASP A 240 4.50 10.22 -16.57
N GLN A 241 4.31 9.48 -17.68
CA GLN A 241 5.34 9.15 -18.68
C GLN A 241 6.52 8.28 -18.20
N LEU A 242 6.54 7.86 -16.94
CA LEU A 242 7.58 6.99 -16.39
C LEU A 242 7.08 5.56 -16.23
N SER A 243 7.98 4.59 -16.42
CA SER A 243 7.77 3.20 -16.03
C SER A 243 8.83 2.76 -15.03
N PHE A 244 8.41 2.41 -13.81
CA PHE A 244 9.27 1.87 -12.76
C PHE A 244 9.21 0.35 -12.65
N SER A 245 8.26 -0.29 -13.33
CA SER A 245 7.96 -1.69 -13.14
C SER A 245 7.48 -2.32 -14.45
N PRO A 246 7.96 -3.53 -14.79
CA PRO A 246 7.26 -4.36 -15.75
C PRO A 246 5.87 -4.75 -15.20
N PHE A 247 5.03 -5.34 -16.05
CA PHE A 247 3.88 -6.11 -15.65
C PHE A 247 3.88 -7.46 -16.37
N VAL A 248 3.31 -8.45 -15.70
CA VAL A 248 2.88 -9.72 -16.26
C VAL A 248 1.43 -9.91 -15.86
N GLU A 249 0.57 -10.30 -16.79
CA GLU A 249 -0.84 -10.48 -16.50
C GLU A 249 -1.44 -11.54 -17.40
N MET A 250 -2.29 -12.41 -16.85
CA MET A 250 -3.04 -13.38 -17.67
C MET A 250 -3.97 -12.64 -18.63
N SER A 251 -4.14 -13.16 -19.85
CA SER A 251 -5.05 -12.58 -20.85
C SER A 251 -6.45 -12.30 -20.30
N GLU A 252 -7.01 -13.23 -19.51
CA GLU A 252 -8.34 -13.07 -18.91
C GLU A 252 -8.43 -11.90 -17.91
N GLN A 253 -7.33 -11.60 -17.21
CA GLN A 253 -7.29 -10.47 -16.30
C GLN A 253 -7.10 -9.16 -17.07
N VAL A 254 -6.35 -9.16 -18.17
CA VAL A 254 -6.26 -8.00 -19.07
C VAL A 254 -7.63 -7.67 -19.67
N ASP A 255 -8.39 -8.66 -20.13
CA ASP A 255 -9.77 -8.45 -20.60
C ASP A 255 -10.66 -7.82 -19.53
N ARG A 256 -10.56 -8.31 -18.28
CA ARG A 256 -11.29 -7.74 -17.14
C ARG A 256 -10.88 -6.29 -16.85
N ASP A 257 -9.60 -5.98 -16.97
CA ASP A 257 -9.07 -4.64 -16.73
C ASP A 257 -9.55 -3.66 -17.83
N ILE A 258 -9.51 -4.08 -19.09
CA ILE A 258 -10.03 -3.31 -20.23
C ILE A 258 -11.54 -3.10 -20.09
N ALA A 259 -12.30 -4.14 -19.73
CA ALA A 259 -13.73 -4.02 -19.47
C ALA A 259 -14.03 -3.10 -18.27
N ALA A 260 -13.13 -3.07 -17.28
CA ALA A 260 -13.20 -2.09 -16.21
C ALA A 260 -12.80 -0.69 -16.68
N GLY A 261 -12.24 -0.48 -17.87
CA GLY A 261 -11.88 0.83 -18.42
C GLY A 261 -10.43 1.25 -18.18
N PHE A 262 -9.53 0.30 -17.86
CA PHE A 262 -8.09 0.56 -17.80
C PHE A 262 -7.46 0.46 -19.19
N THR A 263 -6.56 1.39 -19.52
CA THR A 263 -5.97 1.48 -20.86
C THR A 263 -4.81 0.49 -21.05
N TYR A 264 -4.95 -0.40 -22.03
CA TYR A 264 -3.87 -1.22 -22.56
C TYR A 264 -3.56 -0.81 -24.00
N LEU A 265 -2.30 -0.54 -24.27
CA LEU A 265 -1.76 -0.22 -25.59
C LEU A 265 -0.77 -1.31 -26.02
N GLN A 266 -0.50 -1.39 -27.31
CA GLN A 266 0.54 -2.22 -27.90
C GLN A 266 1.45 -1.31 -28.74
N GLY A 267 2.76 -1.43 -28.54
CA GLY A 267 3.73 -0.58 -29.24
C GLY A 267 5.19 -1.00 -29.00
N ASP A 268 6.09 -0.42 -29.78
CA ASP A 268 7.53 -0.67 -29.65
C ASP A 268 8.15 0.24 -28.59
N VAL A 269 8.21 -0.26 -27.36
CA VAL A 269 8.81 0.45 -26.23
C VAL A 269 10.29 0.72 -26.49
N ALA A 270 11.04 -0.23 -27.07
CA ALA A 270 12.48 -0.09 -27.28
C ALA A 270 12.84 1.07 -28.22
N ALA A 271 11.95 1.41 -29.16
CA ALA A 271 12.14 2.52 -30.09
C ALA A 271 11.65 3.89 -29.55
N ASN A 272 10.77 3.92 -28.54
CA ASN A 272 10.05 5.13 -28.14
C ASN A 272 10.33 5.60 -26.71
N VAL A 273 11.12 4.86 -25.93
CA VAL A 273 11.42 5.20 -24.53
C VAL A 273 12.90 5.20 -24.24
N GLU A 274 13.29 6.01 -23.26
CA GLU A 274 14.66 6.15 -22.79
C GLU A 274 14.84 5.47 -21.44
N ASN A 275 15.99 4.83 -21.22
CA ASN A 275 16.38 4.36 -19.89
C ASN A 275 16.94 5.54 -19.08
N VAL A 276 16.17 5.98 -18.09
CA VAL A 276 16.50 7.10 -17.19
C VAL A 276 16.82 6.65 -15.77
N THR A 277 17.15 5.38 -15.56
CA THR A 277 17.47 4.80 -14.23
C THR A 277 18.50 5.63 -13.48
N HIS A 278 19.51 6.16 -14.18
CA HIS A 278 20.58 7.00 -13.63
C HIS A 278 20.09 8.30 -12.97
N LYS A 279 18.86 8.74 -13.24
CA LYS A 279 18.26 9.94 -12.63
C LYS A 279 17.69 9.68 -11.23
N PHE A 280 17.62 8.42 -10.79
CA PHE A 280 17.05 8.03 -9.51
C PHE A 280 18.14 7.51 -8.58
N SER A 281 18.24 8.08 -7.38
CA SER A 281 19.23 7.70 -6.37
C SER A 281 18.97 6.32 -5.75
N MET A 282 17.72 5.88 -5.74
CA MET A 282 17.29 4.55 -5.28
C MET A 282 16.32 3.95 -6.30
N PRO A 283 16.83 3.51 -7.47
CA PRO A 283 15.98 2.93 -8.49
C PRO A 283 15.32 1.64 -7.96
N PRO A 284 14.14 1.27 -8.47
CA PRO A 284 13.61 -0.07 -8.24
C PRO A 284 14.57 -1.12 -8.83
N GLY A 285 14.32 -2.41 -8.58
CA GLY A 285 15.17 -3.53 -9.00
C GLY A 285 15.31 -3.77 -10.50
N GLY A 286 14.98 -2.78 -11.33
CA GLY A 286 15.01 -2.81 -12.77
C GLY A 286 15.19 -1.41 -13.37
N ALA A 287 15.06 -1.34 -14.70
CA ALA A 287 15.19 -0.07 -15.42
C ALA A 287 14.01 0.86 -15.14
N VAL A 288 14.30 2.15 -14.95
CA VAL A 288 13.28 3.20 -15.04
C VAL A 288 13.25 3.71 -16.47
N LEU A 289 12.10 3.58 -17.13
CA LEU A 289 11.88 4.01 -18.49
C LEU A 289 11.13 5.34 -18.53
N TYR A 290 11.46 6.21 -19.47
CA TYR A 290 10.77 7.47 -19.71
C TYR A 290 10.31 7.55 -21.15
N SER A 291 9.04 7.87 -21.36
CA SER A 291 8.47 8.13 -22.68
C SER A 291 8.43 9.65 -22.93
N PRO A 292 9.24 10.22 -23.84
CA PRO A 292 9.25 11.66 -24.10
C PRO A 292 7.92 12.22 -24.62
N MET A 293 7.10 11.36 -25.23
CA MET A 293 5.75 11.67 -25.70
C MET A 293 4.74 10.82 -24.93
N ASP A 294 3.48 11.23 -24.94
CA ASP A 294 2.39 10.39 -24.42
C ASP A 294 2.39 9.03 -25.15
N PRO A 295 2.40 7.88 -24.43
CA PRO A 295 2.32 6.56 -25.04
C PRO A 295 1.20 6.39 -26.07
N ALA A 296 0.07 7.09 -25.92
CA ALA A 296 -1.03 7.07 -26.88
C ALA A 296 -0.69 7.65 -28.27
N THR A 297 0.46 8.33 -28.42
CA THR A 297 0.91 8.92 -29.69
C THR A 297 1.72 7.96 -30.56
N TRP A 298 2.34 6.93 -29.96
CA TRP A 298 3.21 5.98 -30.66
C TRP A 298 2.78 4.51 -30.46
N ALA A 299 1.88 4.23 -29.51
CA ALA A 299 1.27 2.92 -29.33
C ALA A 299 -0.22 2.96 -29.71
N THR A 300 -0.74 1.80 -30.11
CA THR A 300 -2.16 1.66 -30.49
C THR A 300 -2.93 0.92 -29.41
N PRO A 301 -4.24 1.17 -29.23
CA PRO A 301 -5.07 0.35 -28.33
C PRO A 301 -4.91 -1.14 -28.60
N LEU A 302 -4.79 -1.93 -27.53
CA LEU A 302 -4.65 -3.38 -27.64
C LEU A 302 -5.92 -3.98 -28.28
N ALA A 303 -5.78 -4.60 -29.45
CA ALA A 303 -6.92 -5.11 -30.21
C ALA A 303 -7.52 -6.38 -29.59
N GLN A 304 -6.69 -7.22 -28.98
CA GLN A 304 -7.09 -8.47 -28.33
C GLN A 304 -6.11 -8.84 -27.22
N ALA A 305 -6.60 -9.43 -26.13
CA ALA A 305 -5.75 -9.86 -25.01
C ALA A 305 -5.12 -11.24 -25.20
N ARG A 306 -5.53 -12.01 -26.21
CA ARG A 306 -5.06 -13.37 -26.48
C ARG A 306 -4.70 -13.56 -27.94
N TYR A 307 -3.49 -14.04 -28.17
CA TYR A 307 -2.94 -14.42 -29.47
C TYR A 307 -2.71 -15.93 -29.53
N GLY A 308 -2.74 -16.50 -30.74
CA GLY A 308 -2.54 -17.95 -30.93
C GLY A 308 -1.08 -18.40 -30.82
N ALA A 309 -0.13 -17.48 -30.98
CA ALA A 309 1.31 -17.74 -30.86
C ALA A 309 1.97 -16.69 -29.97
N ASP A 310 3.05 -17.09 -29.31
CA ASP A 310 3.91 -16.17 -28.56
C ASP A 310 4.60 -15.17 -29.50
N TRP A 311 4.77 -13.96 -29.01
CA TRP A 311 5.42 -12.88 -29.75
C TRP A 311 6.06 -11.89 -28.78
N MET A 312 7.05 -11.15 -29.26
CA MET A 312 7.71 -10.09 -28.50
C MET A 312 8.31 -9.06 -29.45
N THR A 313 8.24 -7.79 -29.06
CA THR A 313 8.78 -6.65 -29.82
C THR A 313 9.89 -5.99 -29.03
N GLY A 314 11.09 -5.88 -29.62
CA GLY A 314 12.19 -5.06 -29.08
C GLY A 314 12.92 -5.62 -27.84
N PHE A 315 12.52 -6.77 -27.32
CA PHE A 315 13.10 -7.38 -26.11
C PHE A 315 13.37 -8.88 -26.29
N ASP A 316 14.28 -9.41 -25.48
CA ASP A 316 14.62 -10.84 -25.42
C ASP A 316 13.50 -11.64 -24.69
N PRO A 317 12.88 -12.64 -25.34
CA PRO A 317 11.84 -13.46 -24.73
C PRO A 317 12.29 -14.25 -23.50
N ASP A 318 13.55 -14.69 -23.43
CA ASP A 318 14.02 -15.54 -22.33
C ASP A 318 14.04 -14.80 -20.99
N SER A 319 14.46 -13.53 -21.02
CA SER A 319 14.41 -12.65 -19.85
C SER A 319 13.00 -12.50 -19.27
N TRP A 320 11.98 -12.41 -20.12
CA TRP A 320 10.58 -12.28 -19.71
C TRP A 320 9.95 -13.60 -19.28
N ARG A 321 10.38 -14.74 -19.83
CA ARG A 321 9.96 -16.07 -19.35
C ARG A 321 10.30 -16.27 -17.89
N HIS A 322 11.42 -15.72 -17.41
CA HIS A 322 11.75 -15.77 -15.98
C HIS A 322 10.73 -15.01 -15.13
N ILE A 323 10.33 -13.80 -15.52
CA ILE A 323 9.32 -13.01 -14.80
C ILE A 323 7.96 -13.72 -14.80
N VAL A 324 7.55 -14.28 -15.95
CA VAL A 324 6.33 -15.11 -16.07
C VAL A 324 6.40 -16.34 -15.17
N SER A 325 7.59 -16.94 -15.01
CA SER A 325 7.78 -18.10 -14.14
C SER A 325 7.43 -17.82 -12.69
N VAL A 326 7.74 -16.63 -12.19
CA VAL A 326 7.49 -16.30 -10.78
C VAL A 326 6.01 -16.10 -10.50
N GLU A 327 5.27 -15.53 -11.45
CA GLU A 327 3.82 -15.34 -11.31
C GLU A 327 2.98 -16.57 -11.68
N HIS A 328 3.57 -17.56 -12.35
CA HIS A 328 2.86 -18.79 -12.69
C HIS A 328 2.66 -19.69 -11.47
N GLN A 329 1.44 -20.20 -11.34
CA GLN A 329 1.06 -21.03 -10.21
C GLN A 329 1.91 -22.31 -10.13
N GLY A 330 2.31 -22.70 -8.93
CA GLY A 330 3.05 -23.94 -8.69
C GLY A 330 4.56 -23.88 -8.98
N CYS A 331 5.07 -22.79 -9.58
CA CYS A 331 6.50 -22.62 -9.80
C CYS A 331 7.25 -22.12 -8.55
N PHE A 332 6.59 -21.29 -7.77
CA PHE A 332 7.08 -20.75 -6.50
C PHE A 332 5.98 -20.88 -5.43
N PRO A 333 6.33 -20.78 -4.13
CA PRO A 333 5.32 -20.68 -3.09
C PRO A 333 4.37 -19.51 -3.34
N ASP A 334 3.07 -19.69 -3.05
CA ASP A 334 2.03 -18.70 -3.37
C ASP A 334 2.31 -17.29 -2.84
N TYR A 335 2.97 -17.17 -1.69
CA TYR A 335 3.35 -15.87 -1.13
C TYR A 335 4.37 -15.11 -1.99
N VAL A 336 5.32 -15.83 -2.61
CA VAL A 336 6.33 -15.22 -3.50
C VAL A 336 5.67 -14.71 -4.78
N SER A 337 4.86 -15.55 -5.41
CA SER A 337 4.12 -15.19 -6.62
C SER A 337 3.17 -14.02 -6.36
N TYR A 338 2.48 -14.03 -5.21
CA TYR A 338 1.61 -12.93 -4.80
C TYR A 338 2.36 -11.63 -4.57
N GLU A 339 3.46 -11.64 -3.81
CA GLU A 339 4.23 -10.43 -3.50
C GLU A 339 4.73 -9.72 -4.77
N GLN A 340 5.24 -10.48 -5.74
CA GLN A 340 5.69 -9.93 -7.02
C GLN A 340 4.52 -9.36 -7.83
N ARG A 341 3.45 -10.14 -7.97
CA ARG A 341 2.26 -9.69 -8.72
C ARG A 341 1.61 -8.47 -8.06
N ARG A 342 1.54 -8.42 -6.73
CA ARG A 342 1.09 -7.26 -5.95
C ARG A 342 1.94 -6.03 -6.25
N ALA A 343 3.26 -6.18 -6.27
CA ALA A 343 4.18 -5.08 -6.57
C ALA A 343 3.97 -4.50 -7.98
N PHE A 344 3.83 -5.36 -8.99
CA PHE A 344 3.63 -4.93 -10.38
C PHE A 344 2.24 -4.37 -10.63
N ARG A 345 1.20 -5.02 -10.09
CA ARG A 345 -0.20 -4.64 -10.33
C ARG A 345 -0.61 -3.38 -9.59
N LEU A 346 -0.16 -3.19 -8.36
CA LEU A 346 -0.36 -1.93 -7.62
C LEU A 346 0.67 -0.85 -8.01
N TYR A 347 1.60 -1.15 -8.91
CA TYR A 347 2.67 -0.25 -9.32
C TYR A 347 3.48 0.27 -8.11
N ALA A 348 3.72 -0.61 -7.15
CA ALA A 348 4.32 -0.29 -5.85
C ALA A 348 5.85 -0.15 -5.89
N GLN A 349 6.46 -0.11 -7.08
CA GLN A 349 7.91 0.10 -7.23
C GLN A 349 8.29 1.58 -7.31
N VAL A 350 7.29 2.45 -7.48
CA VAL A 350 7.48 3.90 -7.56
C VAL A 350 8.09 4.43 -6.26
N PRO A 351 9.17 5.21 -6.32
CA PRO A 351 9.70 5.92 -5.17
C PRO A 351 8.64 6.86 -4.56
N PRO A 352 8.55 6.97 -3.22
CA PRO A 352 7.71 7.99 -2.58
C PRO A 352 8.09 9.39 -3.09
N ARG A 353 7.09 10.20 -3.46
CA ARG A 353 7.28 11.58 -3.96
C ARG A 353 7.63 12.56 -2.86
#